data_AF-A0AA39GSE3-F1
#
_entry.id   AF-A0AA39GSE3-F1
#
_cell.length_a   1.000
_cell.length_b   1.000
_cell.length_c   1.000
_cell.angle_alpha   90.00
_cell.angle_beta   90.00
_cell.angle_gamma   90.00
#
_symmetry.space_group_name_H-M   'P 1'
#
loop_
_entity.id
_entity.type
_entity.pdbx_description
1 polymer ?
#
loop_
_entity_poly.entity_id
_entity_poly.type
_entity_poly.pdbx_seq_one_letter_code
_entity_poly.pdbx_strand_id
1 'polypeptide(L)'
;MGRGPGGRPVNTDEEFKNALLPGLGGENTDESPEELAAELMKLYPNDQSVGIPSLETWPHVIQPGDSFAQQLGAQFRRVSSVFGDHFMHYARRRANLVWTDKNLPSYAYRFNVIPNGIPEFLGSLHFQEVAFVFLNLNGDGYAVNPFGQGNETYTTQARELSKAMGSAWVNFITGLDPNGAEGLPNGIIWPAYSASGKIGQDLVWDLGEKSVAESDDWRQEAMAWFIDHALSVFGD
;
A
#
# COMPACT_ATOMS: atom_id res chain seq x y z
N MET A 1 9.31 7.33 -4.80
CA MET A 1 7.99 6.87 -5.28
C MET A 1 7.81 7.30 -6.73
N GLY A 2 7.42 6.37 -7.60
CA GLY A 2 6.98 6.66 -8.99
C GLY A 2 8.03 7.01 -10.03
N ARG A 3 9.33 6.89 -9.75
CA ARG A 3 10.40 7.25 -10.69
C ARG A 3 11.26 6.04 -11.01
N GLY A 4 11.67 5.91 -12.27
CA GLY A 4 12.58 4.87 -12.73
C GLY A 4 14.03 5.10 -12.25
N PRO A 5 15.01 4.35 -12.78
CA PRO A 5 16.40 4.42 -12.37
C PRO A 5 16.92 5.86 -12.51
N GLY A 6 17.60 6.37 -11.47
CA GLY A 6 18.10 7.74 -11.44
C GLY A 6 17.04 8.82 -11.16
N GLY A 7 15.84 8.45 -10.71
CA GLY A 7 14.82 9.40 -10.28
C GLY A 7 14.11 10.12 -11.43
N ARG A 8 14.05 9.50 -12.62
CA ARG A 8 13.39 10.07 -13.80
C ARG A 8 11.95 9.56 -13.97
N PRO A 9 11.04 10.37 -14.53
CA PRO A 9 9.72 9.92 -14.98
C PRO A 9 9.82 8.74 -15.95
N VAL A 10 8.92 7.75 -15.82
CA VAL A 10 8.82 6.60 -16.73
C VAL A 10 7.65 6.83 -17.67
N ASN A 11 7.91 6.88 -18.98
CA ASN A 11 6.93 7.19 -20.01
C ASN A 11 6.70 6.02 -20.98
N THR A 12 7.69 5.16 -21.16
CA THR A 12 7.65 4.07 -22.15
C THR A 12 7.84 2.70 -21.50
N ASP A 13 7.44 1.64 -22.21
CA ASP A 13 7.61 0.25 -21.75
C ASP A 13 9.08 -0.12 -21.59
N GLU A 14 9.94 0.43 -22.45
CA GLU A 14 11.39 0.24 -22.37
C GLU A 14 11.96 0.91 -21.12
N GLU A 15 11.53 2.13 -20.79
CA GLU A 15 11.93 2.79 -19.54
C GLU A 15 11.39 2.04 -18.31
N PHE A 16 10.18 1.47 -18.39
CA PHE A 16 9.62 0.64 -17.32
C PHE A 16 10.42 -0.64 -17.13
N LYS A 17 10.76 -1.36 -18.21
CA LYS A 17 11.64 -2.53 -18.17
C LYS A 17 12.97 -2.18 -17.51
N ASN A 18 13.61 -1.10 -17.96
CA ASN A 18 14.87 -0.62 -17.39
C ASN A 18 14.75 -0.23 -15.90
N ALA A 19 13.56 0.14 -15.43
CA ALA A 19 13.29 0.36 -14.02
C ALA A 19 13.28 -0.92 -13.18
N LEU A 20 12.87 -2.04 -13.75
CA LEU A 20 12.80 -3.32 -13.06
C LEU A 20 14.18 -3.97 -12.95
N LEU A 21 14.98 -3.93 -14.02
CA LEU A 21 16.25 -4.68 -14.13
C LEU A 21 17.19 -4.56 -12.91
N PRO A 22 17.41 -3.39 -12.28
CA PRO A 22 18.33 -3.29 -11.15
C PRO A 22 17.93 -4.10 -9.92
N GLY A 23 16.65 -4.43 -9.77
CA GLY A 23 16.13 -5.25 -8.67
C GLY A 23 15.92 -6.72 -9.03
N LEU A 24 16.23 -7.11 -10.28
CA LEU A 24 16.01 -8.45 -10.78
C LEU A 24 17.35 -9.15 -10.99
N GLY A 25 17.58 -10.21 -10.23
CA GLY A 25 18.76 -11.05 -10.33
C GLY A 25 19.20 -11.55 -8.96
N GLY A 26 19.55 -12.81 -8.88
CA GLY A 26 20.04 -13.44 -7.66
C GLY A 26 20.92 -14.64 -8.00
N GLU A 27 21.77 -15.06 -7.06
CA GLU A 27 22.64 -16.25 -7.25
C GLU A 27 21.86 -17.57 -7.33
N ASN A 28 20.54 -17.51 -7.08
CA ASN A 28 19.66 -18.67 -6.88
C ASN A 28 18.53 -18.76 -7.94
N THR A 29 18.68 -18.12 -9.09
CA THR A 29 17.76 -18.27 -10.22
C THR A 29 18.52 -18.54 -11.53
N ASP A 30 17.95 -19.42 -12.35
CA ASP A 30 18.44 -19.70 -13.72
C ASP A 30 17.87 -18.71 -14.75
N GLU A 31 16.86 -17.93 -14.37
CA GLU A 31 16.20 -16.95 -15.23
C GLU A 31 17.00 -15.65 -15.30
N SER A 32 17.13 -15.12 -16.51
CA SER A 32 17.77 -13.83 -16.71
C SER A 32 16.92 -12.67 -16.15
N PRO A 33 17.55 -11.55 -15.72
CA PRO A 33 16.82 -10.34 -15.35
C PRO A 33 15.83 -9.87 -16.42
N GLU A 34 16.15 -10.09 -17.71
CA GLU A 34 15.29 -9.75 -18.84
C GLU A 34 14.04 -10.63 -18.92
N GLU A 35 14.15 -11.92 -18.62
CA GLU A 35 13.01 -12.85 -18.55
C GLU A 35 12.10 -12.47 -17.39
N LEU A 36 12.66 -12.31 -16.18
CA LEU A 36 11.92 -11.87 -14.99
C LEU A 36 11.21 -10.52 -15.21
N ALA A 37 11.89 -9.57 -15.87
CA ALA A 37 11.29 -8.28 -16.19
C ALA A 37 10.11 -8.44 -17.16
N ALA A 38 10.23 -9.33 -18.17
CA ALA A 38 9.16 -9.59 -19.10
C ALA A 38 7.93 -10.22 -18.43
N GLU A 39 8.12 -11.04 -17.39
CA GLU A 39 7.03 -11.59 -16.59
C GLU A 39 6.32 -10.52 -15.77
N LEU A 40 7.08 -9.71 -15.03
CA LEU A 40 6.52 -8.58 -14.29
C LEU A 40 5.79 -7.59 -15.21
N MET A 41 6.29 -7.34 -16.41
CA MET A 41 5.62 -6.47 -17.38
C MET A 41 4.26 -7.01 -17.84
N LYS A 42 4.05 -8.34 -17.84
CA LYS A 42 2.74 -8.96 -18.11
C LYS A 42 1.79 -8.80 -16.92
N LEU A 43 2.30 -9.00 -15.71
CA LEU A 43 1.54 -8.89 -14.46
C LEU A 43 1.15 -7.44 -14.12
N TYR A 44 1.96 -6.48 -14.54
CA TYR A 44 1.70 -5.05 -14.43
C TYR A 44 1.54 -4.48 -15.83
N PRO A 45 0.35 -4.47 -16.45
CA PRO A 45 0.16 -3.88 -17.78
C PRO A 45 0.27 -2.35 -17.74
N ASN A 46 0.58 -1.74 -18.90
CA ASN A 46 0.45 -0.28 -19.08
C ASN A 46 -1.03 0.11 -19.23
N ASP A 47 -1.79 -0.07 -18.16
CA ASP A 47 -3.21 0.27 -18.06
C ASP A 47 -3.42 1.07 -16.76
N GLN A 48 -3.86 2.31 -16.92
CA GLN A 48 -4.05 3.22 -15.79
C GLN A 48 -5.24 2.86 -14.91
N SER A 49 -6.17 2.03 -15.39
CA SER A 49 -7.35 1.60 -14.62
C SER A 49 -7.01 0.60 -13.52
N VAL A 50 -5.87 -0.11 -13.62
CA VAL A 50 -5.44 -1.14 -12.66
C VAL A 50 -4.24 -0.72 -11.80
N GLY A 51 -3.62 0.42 -12.11
CA GLY A 51 -2.46 0.93 -11.40
C GLY A 51 -2.80 1.91 -10.26
N ILE A 52 -1.81 2.24 -9.42
CA ILE A 52 -2.03 3.08 -8.23
C ILE A 52 -1.52 4.52 -8.27
N PRO A 53 -2.22 5.55 -7.73
CA PRO A 53 -3.41 5.55 -6.84
C PRO A 53 -4.68 4.79 -7.27
N SER A 54 -5.78 5.37 -7.70
CA SER A 54 -6.81 4.64 -8.47
C SER A 54 -7.53 5.71 -9.28
N LEU A 55 -8.36 5.35 -10.25
CA LEU A 55 -9.17 6.38 -10.92
C LEU A 55 -10.30 6.91 -10.02
N GLU A 56 -10.63 6.21 -8.94
CA GLU A 56 -11.52 6.73 -7.90
C GLU A 56 -10.81 7.77 -7.02
N THR A 57 -9.59 7.46 -6.57
CA THR A 57 -8.78 8.36 -5.74
C THR A 57 -8.30 9.60 -6.51
N TRP A 58 -7.90 9.42 -7.76
CA TRP A 58 -7.42 10.48 -8.63
C TRP A 58 -7.97 10.25 -10.04
N PRO A 59 -9.08 10.90 -10.44
CA PRO A 59 -9.77 10.62 -11.70
C PRO A 59 -9.04 11.04 -12.98
N HIS A 60 -7.86 11.65 -12.88
CA HIS A 60 -7.08 12.03 -14.05
C HIS A 60 -6.45 10.81 -14.73
N VAL A 61 -6.69 10.69 -16.04
CA VAL A 61 -6.00 9.74 -16.92
C VAL A 61 -4.83 10.47 -17.56
N ILE A 62 -3.61 10.11 -17.16
CA ILE A 62 -2.37 10.73 -17.62
C ILE A 62 -2.23 10.53 -19.14
N GLN A 63 -2.13 11.61 -19.89
CA GLN A 63 -1.90 11.56 -21.34
C GLN A 63 -0.42 11.82 -21.64
N PRO A 64 0.17 11.14 -22.64
CA PRO A 64 1.51 11.47 -23.10
C PRO A 64 1.64 12.96 -23.43
N GLY A 65 2.61 13.62 -22.79
CA GLY A 65 2.90 15.04 -22.99
C GLY A 65 2.10 16.01 -22.09
N ASP A 66 1.14 15.55 -21.30
CA ASP A 66 0.47 16.40 -20.31
C ASP A 66 1.41 16.77 -19.15
N SER A 67 0.98 17.72 -18.29
CA SER A 67 1.80 18.20 -17.17
C SER A 67 2.13 17.10 -16.15
N PHE A 68 1.23 16.15 -15.93
CA PHE A 68 1.46 15.03 -15.02
C PHE A 68 2.42 14.00 -15.60
N ALA A 69 2.35 13.71 -16.91
CA ALA A 69 3.32 12.88 -17.61
C ALA A 69 4.72 13.49 -17.53
N GLN A 70 4.85 14.81 -17.70
CA GLN A 70 6.14 15.50 -17.55
C GLN A 70 6.68 15.43 -16.11
N GLN A 71 5.81 15.53 -15.10
CA GLN A 71 6.19 15.56 -13.69
C GLN A 71 6.47 14.16 -13.10
N LEU A 72 5.62 13.19 -13.44
CA LEU A 72 5.53 11.87 -12.80
C LEU A 72 5.88 10.73 -13.76
N GLY A 73 5.59 10.91 -15.05
CA GLY A 73 5.73 9.90 -16.09
C GLY A 73 4.38 9.35 -16.52
N ALA A 74 4.21 9.06 -17.81
CA ALA A 74 2.97 8.50 -18.35
C ALA A 74 2.61 7.13 -17.73
N GLN A 75 3.61 6.38 -17.24
CA GLN A 75 3.41 5.08 -16.57
C GLN A 75 3.49 5.16 -15.04
N PHE A 76 3.33 6.36 -14.46
CA PHE A 76 3.44 6.57 -13.02
C PHE A 76 2.63 5.58 -12.17
N ARG A 77 1.40 5.25 -12.60
CA ARG A 77 0.53 4.31 -11.88
C ARG A 77 1.09 2.89 -11.87
N ARG A 78 1.59 2.43 -13.02
CA ARG A 78 2.21 1.11 -13.19
C ARG A 78 3.47 0.97 -12.33
N VAL A 79 4.33 1.99 -12.38
CA VAL A 79 5.55 2.07 -11.54
C VAL A 79 5.20 2.06 -10.06
N SER A 80 4.21 2.84 -9.65
CA SER A 80 3.80 2.90 -8.24
C SER A 80 3.26 1.56 -7.75
N SER A 81 2.50 0.84 -8.58
CA SER A 81 2.01 -0.50 -8.25
C SER A 81 3.13 -1.51 -8.05
N VAL A 82 4.03 -1.69 -9.03
CA VAL A 82 5.07 -2.72 -8.94
C VAL A 82 6.04 -2.47 -7.78
N PHE A 83 6.43 -1.21 -7.54
CA PHE A 83 7.35 -0.91 -6.45
C PHE A 83 6.69 -0.88 -5.08
N GLY A 84 5.43 -0.42 -4.97
CA GLY A 84 4.68 -0.54 -3.72
C GLY A 84 4.51 -2.01 -3.31
N ASP A 85 4.24 -2.86 -4.30
CA ASP A 85 4.10 -4.29 -4.09
C ASP A 85 5.42 -4.94 -3.69
N HIS A 86 6.49 -4.67 -4.45
CA HIS A 86 7.83 -5.18 -4.21
C HIS A 86 8.40 -4.75 -2.85
N PHE A 87 8.23 -3.48 -2.43
CA PHE A 87 8.85 -3.03 -1.18
C PHE A 87 8.03 -3.31 0.07
N MET A 88 6.70 -3.39 -0.03
CA MET A 88 5.83 -3.41 1.15
C MET A 88 4.78 -4.52 1.11
N HIS A 89 3.98 -4.59 0.05
CA HIS A 89 2.74 -5.37 0.12
C HIS A 89 2.95 -6.88 -0.01
N TYR A 90 3.89 -7.35 -0.85
CA TYR A 90 4.11 -8.78 -1.04
C TYR A 90 4.64 -9.43 0.25
N ALA A 91 5.61 -8.79 0.91
CA ALA A 91 6.21 -9.29 2.14
C ALA A 91 5.19 -9.32 3.28
N ARG A 92 4.33 -8.28 3.41
CA ARG A 92 3.21 -8.29 4.36
C ARG A 92 2.28 -9.48 4.11
N ARG A 93 1.87 -9.72 2.85
CA ARG A 93 0.98 -10.84 2.52
C ARG A 93 1.66 -12.18 2.81
N ARG A 94 2.90 -12.37 2.35
CA ARG A 94 3.72 -13.57 2.62
C ARG A 94 3.78 -13.91 4.10
N ALA A 95 4.12 -12.93 4.94
CA ALA A 95 4.24 -13.11 6.38
C ALA A 95 2.92 -13.59 7.00
N ASN A 96 1.81 -12.94 6.66
CA ASN A 96 0.49 -13.31 7.18
C ASN A 96 0.03 -14.71 6.73
N LEU A 97 0.34 -15.11 5.49
CA LEU A 97 0.07 -16.47 5.02
C LEU A 97 0.88 -17.50 5.81
N VAL A 98 2.18 -17.26 6.01
CA VAL A 98 3.04 -18.15 6.79
C VAL A 98 2.57 -18.22 8.25
N TRP A 99 2.21 -17.10 8.88
CA TRP A 99 1.70 -17.09 10.25
C TRP A 99 0.38 -17.84 10.38
N THR A 100 -0.54 -17.67 9.43
CA THR A 100 -1.79 -18.44 9.36
C THR A 100 -1.50 -19.94 9.31
N ASP A 101 -0.61 -20.39 8.42
CA ASP A 101 -0.23 -21.81 8.28
C ASP A 101 0.42 -22.40 9.54
N LYS A 102 1.00 -21.55 10.39
CA LYS A 102 1.57 -21.92 11.69
C LYS A 102 0.60 -21.76 12.86
N ASN A 103 -0.68 -21.44 12.61
CA ASN A 103 -1.67 -21.13 13.62
C ASN A 103 -1.24 -19.98 14.55
N LEU A 104 -0.49 -19.00 14.01
CA LEU A 104 -0.12 -17.78 14.71
C LEU A 104 -1.12 -16.68 14.33
N PRO A 105 -1.90 -16.16 15.30
CA PRO A 105 -2.80 -15.04 15.03
C PRO A 105 -2.02 -13.82 14.53
N SER A 106 -2.50 -13.24 13.44
CA SER A 106 -1.96 -11.99 12.91
C SER A 106 -3.10 -11.08 12.46
N TYR A 107 -2.78 -9.81 12.29
CA TYR A 107 -3.73 -8.78 11.89
C TYR A 107 -3.03 -7.89 10.87
N ALA A 108 -3.69 -7.66 9.74
CA ALA A 108 -3.18 -6.78 8.70
C ALA A 108 -4.15 -5.64 8.45
N TYR A 109 -3.64 -4.53 7.92
CA TYR A 109 -4.48 -3.41 7.51
C TYR A 109 -3.93 -2.70 6.28
N ARG A 110 -4.82 -1.97 5.60
CA ARG A 110 -4.50 -0.98 4.58
C ARG A 110 -4.96 0.40 5.05
N PHE A 111 -4.10 1.39 4.93
CA PHE A 111 -4.44 2.78 5.23
C PHE A 111 -4.92 3.47 3.95
N ASN A 112 -6.15 3.99 3.94
CA ASN A 112 -6.81 4.54 2.75
C ASN A 112 -7.13 6.04 2.90
N VAL A 113 -6.26 6.80 3.56
CA VAL A 113 -6.47 8.24 3.75
C VAL A 113 -5.37 9.01 3.02
N ILE A 114 -5.77 10.05 2.30
CA ILE A 114 -4.86 11.10 1.82
C ILE A 114 -4.85 12.20 2.89
N PRO A 115 -3.77 12.36 3.68
CA PRO A 115 -3.77 13.37 4.72
C PRO A 115 -3.78 14.79 4.16
N ASN A 116 -4.19 15.75 4.99
CA ASN A 116 -4.15 17.15 4.63
C ASN A 116 -2.73 17.59 4.21
N GLY A 117 -2.63 18.31 3.10
CA GLY A 117 -1.37 18.76 2.52
C GLY A 117 -0.74 17.81 1.51
N ILE A 118 -1.31 16.61 1.30
CA ILE A 118 -0.86 15.67 0.28
C ILE A 118 -1.71 15.81 -1.00
N PRO A 119 -1.09 16.02 -2.18
CA PRO A 119 -1.81 16.01 -3.45
C PRO A 119 -2.46 14.66 -3.76
N GLU A 120 -3.66 14.67 -4.32
CA GLU A 120 -4.44 13.46 -4.67
C GLU A 120 -3.69 12.46 -5.56
N PHE A 121 -2.85 12.95 -6.49
CA PHE A 121 -2.08 12.11 -7.40
C PHE A 121 -1.01 11.28 -6.69
N LEU A 122 -0.68 11.60 -5.44
CA LEU A 122 0.22 10.82 -4.61
C LEU A 122 -0.52 9.75 -3.81
N GLY A 123 -1.83 9.89 -3.61
CA GLY A 123 -2.63 8.97 -2.82
C GLY A 123 -2.17 8.88 -1.36
N SER A 124 -2.42 7.73 -0.74
CA SER A 124 -1.93 7.43 0.61
C SER A 124 -0.48 6.94 0.54
N LEU A 125 0.46 7.86 0.73
CA LEU A 125 1.89 7.57 0.63
C LEU A 125 2.39 6.75 1.83
N HIS A 126 3.58 6.17 1.67
CA HIS A 126 4.34 5.60 2.78
C HIS A 126 4.47 6.61 3.94
N PHE A 127 4.40 6.11 5.18
CA PHE A 127 4.55 6.84 6.46
C PHE A 127 3.36 7.72 6.86
N GLN A 128 2.38 7.95 5.99
CA GLN A 128 1.29 8.89 6.24
C GLN A 128 0.39 8.50 7.42
N GLU A 129 0.27 7.20 7.71
CA GLU A 129 -0.53 6.67 8.79
C GLU A 129 0.07 6.92 10.18
N VAL A 130 1.37 7.21 10.27
CA VAL A 130 2.08 7.33 11.55
C VAL A 130 1.48 8.41 12.44
N ALA A 131 1.09 9.56 11.86
CA ALA A 131 0.41 10.61 12.62
C ALA A 131 -0.91 10.12 13.26
N PHE A 132 -1.61 9.22 12.59
CA PHE A 132 -2.88 8.65 13.04
C PHE A 132 -2.68 7.59 14.11
N VAL A 133 -1.68 6.71 13.95
CA VAL A 133 -1.31 5.68 14.93
C VAL A 133 -0.98 6.29 16.29
N PHE A 134 -0.21 7.39 16.29
CA PHE A 134 0.31 8.00 17.52
C PHE A 134 -0.59 9.09 18.14
N LEU A 135 -1.79 9.33 17.60
CA LEU A 135 -2.61 10.50 17.95
C LEU A 135 -1.82 11.81 17.96
N ASN A 136 -0.98 12.02 16.94
CA ASN A 136 -0.22 13.26 16.80
C ASN A 136 -1.11 14.37 16.21
N LEU A 137 -2.17 14.71 16.94
CA LEU A 137 -3.24 15.59 16.45
C LEU A 137 -2.77 17.05 16.29
N ASN A 138 -1.66 17.40 16.92
CA ASN A 138 -1.01 18.71 16.76
C ASN A 138 -0.16 18.78 15.48
N GLY A 139 0.13 17.64 14.85
CA GLY A 139 0.99 17.56 13.67
C GLY A 139 2.46 17.84 14.00
N ASP A 140 2.90 17.52 15.21
CA ASP A 140 4.26 17.78 15.66
C ASP A 140 5.27 17.04 14.78
N GLY A 141 6.25 17.76 14.23
CA GLY A 141 7.23 17.22 13.29
C GLY A 141 6.77 17.14 11.82
N TYR A 142 5.54 17.55 11.50
CA TYR A 142 5.06 17.64 10.12
C TYR A 142 5.11 19.09 9.60
N ALA A 143 5.49 19.27 8.33
CA ALA A 143 5.51 20.59 7.69
C ALA A 143 4.10 21.17 7.49
N VAL A 144 3.12 20.30 7.24
CA VAL A 144 1.69 20.61 7.18
C VAL A 144 0.99 19.65 8.14
N ASN A 145 0.12 20.17 9.02
CA ASN A 145 -0.59 19.32 9.97
C ASN A 145 -1.51 18.32 9.21
N PRO A 146 -1.30 16.99 9.37
CA PRO A 146 -2.07 15.96 8.66
C PRO A 146 -3.58 15.96 8.98
N PHE A 147 -3.99 16.52 10.13
CA PHE A 147 -5.38 16.59 10.59
C PHE A 147 -6.11 17.85 10.11
N GLY A 148 -5.42 18.75 9.41
CA GLY A 148 -6.00 19.97 8.84
C GLY A 148 -6.42 21.01 9.88
N GLN A 149 -6.57 22.25 9.43
CA GLN A 149 -7.04 23.37 10.27
C GLN A 149 -8.15 24.22 9.61
N GLY A 150 -8.76 23.75 8.52
CA GLY A 150 -9.74 24.54 7.75
C GLY A 150 -10.89 23.78 7.09
N ASN A 151 -10.94 22.45 7.23
CA ASN A 151 -12.07 21.62 6.79
C ASN A 151 -12.58 20.84 8.00
N GLU A 152 -13.62 21.36 8.66
CA GLU A 152 -14.15 20.79 9.91
C GLU A 152 -14.59 19.33 9.76
N THR A 153 -15.18 18.98 8.61
CA THR A 153 -15.62 17.60 8.32
C THR A 153 -14.43 16.66 8.27
N TYR A 154 -13.41 16.98 7.47
CA TYR A 154 -12.18 16.17 7.39
C TYR A 154 -11.49 16.08 8.75
N THR A 155 -11.29 17.21 9.43
CA THR A 155 -10.58 17.25 10.72
C THR A 155 -11.27 16.38 11.77
N THR A 156 -12.60 16.41 11.82
CA THR A 156 -13.39 15.57 12.73
C THR A 156 -13.20 14.10 12.42
N GLN A 157 -13.42 13.70 11.16
CA GLN A 157 -13.29 12.31 10.72
C GLN A 157 -11.87 11.76 10.91
N ALA A 158 -10.85 12.57 10.62
CA ALA A 158 -9.45 12.17 10.77
C ALA A 158 -9.07 11.96 12.25
N ARG A 159 -9.57 12.83 13.15
CA ARG A 159 -9.37 12.69 14.60
C ARG A 159 -10.07 11.46 15.17
N GLU A 160 -11.29 11.19 14.74
CA GLU A 160 -12.03 9.98 15.12
C GLU A 160 -11.30 8.71 14.65
N LEU A 161 -10.87 8.68 13.38
CA LEU A 161 -10.07 7.59 12.83
C LEU A 161 -8.76 7.39 13.61
N SER A 162 -8.02 8.45 13.91
CA SER A 162 -6.78 8.36 14.69
C SER A 162 -7.03 7.83 16.10
N LYS A 163 -8.15 8.19 16.74
CA LYS A 163 -8.53 7.61 18.03
C LYS A 163 -8.82 6.11 17.89
N ALA A 164 -9.51 5.68 16.84
CA ALA A 164 -9.78 4.26 16.59
C ALA A 164 -8.49 3.47 16.35
N MET A 165 -7.61 3.95 15.48
CA MET A 165 -6.31 3.33 15.19
C MET A 165 -5.42 3.25 16.44
N GLY A 166 -5.30 4.35 17.19
CA GLY A 166 -4.51 4.36 18.43
C GLY A 166 -5.07 3.42 19.50
N SER A 167 -6.40 3.33 19.62
CA SER A 167 -7.05 2.37 20.52
C SER A 167 -6.73 0.93 20.12
N ALA A 168 -6.79 0.62 18.81
CA ALA A 168 -6.46 -0.69 18.28
C ALA A 168 -5.00 -1.10 18.58
N TRP A 169 -4.06 -0.19 18.38
CA TRP A 169 -2.65 -0.43 18.70
C TRP A 169 -2.41 -0.65 20.20
N VAL A 170 -3.04 0.15 21.07
CA VAL A 170 -2.95 -0.03 22.52
C VAL A 170 -3.54 -1.37 22.96
N ASN A 171 -4.70 -1.75 22.41
CA ASN A 171 -5.34 -3.04 22.68
C ASN A 171 -4.43 -4.20 22.25
N PHE A 172 -3.85 -4.14 21.05
CA PHE A 172 -2.95 -5.18 20.57
C PHE A 172 -1.68 -5.30 21.44
N ILE A 173 -1.08 -4.17 21.83
CA ILE A 173 0.12 -4.15 22.68
C ILE A 173 -0.16 -4.75 24.07
N THR A 174 -1.35 -4.48 24.63
CA THR A 174 -1.67 -4.87 26.01
C THR A 174 -2.37 -6.22 26.12
N GLY A 175 -3.06 -6.65 25.07
CA GLY A 175 -3.94 -7.83 25.09
C GLY A 175 -3.81 -8.77 23.88
N LEU A 176 -2.93 -8.47 22.92
CA LEU A 176 -2.69 -9.27 21.70
C LEU A 176 -3.91 -9.39 20.76
N ASP A 177 -4.97 -8.61 20.98
CA ASP A 177 -6.14 -8.47 20.12
C ASP A 177 -6.41 -6.98 19.91
N PRO A 178 -6.36 -6.45 18.68
CA PRO A 178 -6.60 -5.04 18.42
C PRO A 178 -8.03 -4.60 18.79
N ASN A 179 -9.00 -5.51 18.84
CA ASN A 179 -10.38 -5.14 19.15
C ASN A 179 -10.58 -4.81 20.64
N GLY A 180 -9.79 -5.43 21.52
CA GLY A 180 -9.92 -5.28 22.96
C GLY A 180 -11.27 -5.78 23.51
N ALA A 181 -11.44 -5.74 24.83
CA ALA A 181 -12.66 -6.25 25.48
C ALA A 181 -13.90 -5.38 25.21
N GLU A 182 -13.70 -4.07 25.06
CA GLU A 182 -14.78 -3.08 24.86
C GLU A 182 -15.10 -2.84 23.37
N GLY A 183 -14.33 -3.44 22.45
CA GLY A 183 -14.40 -3.15 21.02
C GLY A 183 -13.69 -1.85 20.62
N LEU A 184 -13.60 -1.62 19.31
CA LEU A 184 -13.05 -0.39 18.76
C LEU A 184 -14.12 0.71 18.67
N PRO A 185 -13.71 1.99 18.70
CA PRO A 185 -14.60 3.10 18.40
C PRO A 185 -15.38 2.90 17.09
N ASN A 186 -16.61 3.42 17.05
CA ASN A 186 -17.52 3.36 15.90
C ASN A 186 -17.89 1.93 15.44
N GLY A 187 -17.68 0.92 16.28
CA GLY A 187 -18.02 -0.46 15.96
C GLY A 187 -17.13 -1.08 14.88
N ILE A 188 -15.95 -0.49 14.63
CA ILE A 188 -14.97 -1.05 13.70
C ILE A 188 -14.54 -2.43 14.20
N ILE A 189 -14.41 -3.38 13.28
CA ILE A 189 -13.92 -4.72 13.58
C ILE A 189 -12.64 -4.92 12.78
N TRP A 190 -11.54 -5.20 13.49
CA TRP A 190 -10.29 -5.60 12.87
C TRP A 190 -10.21 -7.14 12.89
N PRO A 191 -10.52 -7.82 11.77
CA PRO A 191 -10.52 -9.27 11.75
C PRO A 191 -9.11 -9.81 11.94
N ALA A 192 -9.01 -10.95 12.64
CA ALA A 192 -7.80 -11.76 12.58
C ALA A 192 -7.61 -12.23 11.14
N TYR A 193 -6.37 -12.15 10.66
CA TYR A 193 -6.02 -12.59 9.34
C TYR A 193 -6.18 -14.12 9.26
N SER A 194 -7.16 -14.57 8.49
CA SER A 194 -7.46 -16.00 8.30
C SER A 194 -7.48 -16.32 6.81
N ALA A 195 -6.39 -16.91 6.32
CA ALA A 195 -6.23 -17.24 4.91
C ALA A 195 -6.65 -18.68 4.57
N SER A 196 -7.93 -19.02 4.76
CA SER A 196 -8.48 -20.31 4.33
C SER A 196 -8.50 -20.40 2.78
N GLY A 197 -7.36 -20.71 2.18
CA GLY A 197 -7.19 -20.79 0.71
C GLY A 197 -6.27 -19.74 0.07
N LYS A 198 -5.28 -19.20 0.80
CA LYS A 198 -4.25 -18.22 0.37
C LYS A 198 -4.68 -16.75 0.31
N ILE A 199 -5.92 -16.42 0.65
CA ILE A 199 -6.41 -15.04 0.73
C ILE A 199 -6.98 -14.85 2.12
N GLY A 200 -6.39 -13.93 2.90
CA GLY A 200 -6.94 -13.55 4.19
C GLY A 200 -7.85 -12.33 4.11
N GLN A 201 -8.24 -11.83 5.28
CA GLN A 201 -8.94 -10.56 5.42
C GLN A 201 -8.05 -9.57 6.15
N ASP A 202 -8.08 -8.32 5.74
CA ASP A 202 -7.46 -7.21 6.45
C ASP A 202 -8.47 -6.08 6.68
N LEU A 203 -8.08 -5.11 7.50
CA LEU A 203 -8.91 -3.93 7.79
C LEU A 203 -8.47 -2.76 6.91
N VAL A 204 -9.42 -2.10 6.25
CA VAL A 204 -9.21 -0.78 5.66
C VAL A 204 -9.48 0.28 6.71
N TRP A 205 -8.49 1.13 6.98
CA TRP A 205 -8.66 2.36 7.72
C TRP A 205 -9.01 3.50 6.76
N ASP A 206 -10.22 4.03 6.88
CA ASP A 206 -10.74 5.11 6.04
C ASP A 206 -11.57 6.10 6.88
N LEU A 207 -11.70 7.33 6.38
CA LEU A 207 -12.38 8.43 7.04
C LEU A 207 -13.90 8.20 7.13
N GLY A 208 -14.47 8.67 8.24
CA GLY A 208 -15.89 8.51 8.54
C GLY A 208 -16.25 7.06 8.81
N GLU A 209 -17.46 6.64 8.41
CA GLU A 209 -17.98 5.29 8.64
C GLU A 209 -17.59 4.31 7.52
N LYS A 210 -16.41 4.49 6.92
CA LYS A 210 -15.95 3.70 5.76
C LYS A 210 -14.91 2.63 6.09
N SER A 211 -14.40 2.61 7.33
CA SER A 211 -13.45 1.58 7.75
C SER A 211 -14.15 0.21 7.74
N VAL A 212 -13.59 -0.76 7.01
CA VAL A 212 -14.26 -2.03 6.69
C VAL A 212 -13.25 -3.14 6.49
N ALA A 213 -13.63 -4.38 6.81
CA ALA A 213 -12.85 -5.55 6.44
C ALA A 213 -12.88 -5.74 4.92
N GLU A 214 -11.72 -5.96 4.30
CA GLU A 214 -11.60 -6.32 2.89
C GLU A 214 -10.91 -7.68 2.73
N SER A 215 -11.08 -8.29 1.56
CA SER A 215 -10.28 -9.44 1.17
C SER A 215 -8.91 -8.94 0.75
N ASP A 216 -7.85 -9.58 1.22
CA ASP A 216 -6.48 -9.26 0.85
C ASP A 216 -6.12 -9.89 -0.51
N ASP A 217 -6.85 -9.49 -1.55
CA ASP A 217 -6.91 -10.16 -2.85
C ASP A 217 -6.51 -9.28 -4.03
N TRP A 218 -5.99 -8.07 -3.78
CA TRP A 218 -5.50 -7.23 -4.87
C TRP A 218 -4.26 -7.85 -5.53
N ARG A 219 -4.19 -7.75 -6.87
CA ARG A 219 -3.04 -8.16 -7.70
C ARG A 219 -2.51 -9.56 -7.36
N GLN A 220 -3.40 -10.54 -7.17
CA GLN A 220 -3.06 -11.87 -6.66
C GLN A 220 -1.92 -12.55 -7.42
N GLU A 221 -1.99 -12.57 -8.75
CA GLU A 221 -0.97 -13.21 -9.58
C GLU A 221 0.39 -12.54 -9.43
N ALA A 222 0.42 -11.21 -9.36
CA ALA A 222 1.65 -10.46 -9.17
C ALA A 222 2.24 -10.67 -7.76
N MET A 223 1.39 -10.72 -6.75
CA MET A 223 1.79 -11.00 -5.37
C MET A 223 2.31 -12.43 -5.21
N ALA A 224 1.65 -13.40 -5.85
CA ALA A 224 2.12 -14.78 -5.90
C ALA A 224 3.49 -14.86 -6.57
N TRP A 225 3.69 -14.17 -7.70
CA TRP A 225 4.97 -14.10 -8.37
C TRP A 225 6.08 -13.57 -7.45
N PHE A 226 5.86 -12.46 -6.74
CA PHE A 226 6.85 -11.95 -5.79
C PHE A 226 7.13 -12.93 -4.63
N ILE A 227 6.10 -13.63 -4.14
CA ILE A 227 6.25 -14.62 -3.07
C ILE A 227 7.08 -15.83 -3.55
N ASP A 228 6.80 -16.32 -4.75
CA ASP A 228 7.47 -17.50 -5.33
C ASP A 228 8.94 -17.18 -5.69
N HIS A 229 9.24 -15.92 -5.99
CA HIS A 229 10.59 -15.43 -6.33
C HIS A 229 11.33 -14.76 -5.17
N ALA A 230 10.73 -14.70 -3.97
CA ALA A 230 11.28 -14.00 -2.80
C ALA A 230 12.74 -14.38 -2.52
N LEU A 231 12.99 -15.69 -2.39
CA LEU A 231 14.32 -16.21 -2.05
C LEU A 231 15.26 -16.26 -3.26
N SER A 232 14.75 -16.66 -4.43
CA SER A 232 15.59 -16.91 -5.62
C SER A 232 16.08 -15.62 -6.27
N VAL A 233 15.22 -14.60 -6.33
CA VAL A 233 15.49 -13.32 -7.01
C VAL A 233 15.90 -12.23 -6.02
N PHE A 234 15.28 -12.15 -4.85
CA PHE A 234 15.51 -11.03 -3.91
C PHE A 234 16.34 -11.40 -2.67
N GLY A 235 16.50 -12.70 -2.39
CA GLY A 235 17.28 -13.20 -1.25
C GLY A 235 16.54 -13.18 0.09
N ASP A 236 15.21 -13.03 0.08
CA ASP A 236 14.34 -12.86 1.27
C ASP A 236 13.36 -14.02 1.54
#